data_AF-A0A351Z8Q0-F1
#
_entry.id   AF-A0A351Z8Q0-F1
#
_cell.length_a   1.000
_cell.length_b   1.000
_cell.length_c   1.000
_cell.angle_alpha   90.00
_cell.angle_beta   90.00
_cell.angle_gamma   90.00
#
_symmetry.space_group_name_H-M   'P 1'
#
loop_
_entity.id
_entity.type
_entity.pdbx_description
1 polymer ?
#
loop_
_entity_poly.entity_id
_entity_poly.type
_entity_poly.pdbx_seq_one_letter_code
_entity_poly.pdbx_strand_id
1 'polypeptide(L)'
;MGCARDVVEECGVARFVFTDFPLGNPCGKPWDAEMQRSIVGSALTLLDRAWMPRTTVQTPFRWDDDTWRDAFMRVDEGNREALARAGEERRFRQAEIKTSR
;
A
#
# COMPACT_ATOMS: atom_id res chain seq x y z
N MET A 1 0.79 4.32 -8.64
CA MET A 1 1.92 4.36 -7.68
C MET A 1 1.43 3.75 -6.38
N GLY A 2 2.28 3.09 -5.59
CA GLY A 2 1.83 2.42 -4.35
C GLY A 2 2.94 1.73 -3.57
N CYS A 3 2.59 1.21 -2.39
CA CYS A 3 3.50 0.50 -1.47
C CYS A 3 3.19 -1.00 -1.33
N ALA A 4 2.10 -1.50 -1.92
CA ALA A 4 1.70 -2.91 -1.83
C ALA A 4 1.97 -3.61 -3.17
N ARG A 5 3.22 -4.03 -3.40
CA ARG A 5 3.67 -4.55 -4.70
C ARG A 5 2.92 -5.81 -5.09
N ASP A 6 2.88 -6.79 -4.20
CA ASP A 6 2.22 -8.08 -4.38
C ASP A 6 0.75 -7.94 -4.75
N VAL A 7 -0.01 -7.15 -4.00
CA VAL A 7 -1.44 -6.91 -4.24
C VAL A 7 -1.67 -6.27 -5.60
N VAL A 8 -0.90 -5.23 -5.93
CA VAL A 8 -1.09 -4.46 -7.16
C VAL A 8 -0.64 -5.24 -8.40
N GLU A 9 0.45 -6.01 -8.28
CA GLU A 9 0.91 -6.90 -9.33
C GLU A 9 -0.07 -8.05 -9.56
N GLU A 10 -0.66 -8.63 -8.51
CA GLU A 10 -1.68 -9.68 -8.62
C GLU A 10 -2.94 -9.15 -9.32
N CYS A 11 -3.43 -7.98 -8.91
CA CYS A 11 -4.56 -7.30 -9.58
C CYS A 11 -4.27 -6.95 -11.05
N GLY A 12 -3.01 -6.99 -11.49
CA GLY A 12 -2.66 -6.86 -12.90
C GLY A 12 -2.86 -5.47 -13.48
N VAL A 13 -2.60 -4.44 -12.69
CA VAL A 13 -2.74 -3.05 -13.15
C VAL A 13 -1.86 -2.78 -14.37
N ALA A 14 -2.28 -1.87 -15.25
CA ALA A 14 -1.56 -1.60 -16.49
C ALA A 14 -0.14 -1.07 -16.26
N ARG A 15 0.05 -0.21 -15.26
CA ARG A 15 1.34 0.45 -14.94
C ARG A 15 1.44 0.68 -13.44
N PHE A 16 2.59 0.40 -12.86
CA PHE A 16 2.82 0.57 -11.44
C PHE A 16 4.20 1.13 -11.13
N VAL A 17 4.24 2.21 -10.33
CA VAL A 17 5.48 2.62 -9.65
C VAL A 17 5.37 2.18 -8.20
N PHE A 18 6.29 1.32 -7.80
CA PHE A 18 6.42 0.78 -6.46
C PHE A 18 7.44 1.57 -5.65
N THR A 19 7.01 2.04 -4.49
CA THR A 19 7.88 2.66 -3.47
C THR A 19 7.82 1.78 -2.23
N ASP A 20 8.96 1.19 -1.83
CA ASP A 20 9.04 0.20 -0.73
C ASP A 20 9.02 0.87 0.66
N PHE A 21 7.93 1.59 0.92
CA PHE A 21 7.69 2.42 2.09
C PHE A 21 6.50 1.87 2.90
N PRO A 22 6.31 2.31 4.16
CA PRO A 22 5.12 1.97 4.93
C PRO A 22 3.84 2.31 4.16
N LEU A 23 2.85 1.42 4.24
CA LEU A 23 1.58 1.59 3.53
C LEU A 23 0.95 2.96 3.86
N GLY A 24 0.56 3.69 2.81
CA GLY A 24 0.04 5.06 2.92
C GLY A 24 1.04 6.15 2.52
N ASN A 25 2.30 5.81 2.26
CA ASN A 25 3.34 6.76 1.83
C ASN A 25 3.83 6.52 0.38
N PRO A 26 2.94 6.37 -0.62
CA PRO A 26 3.34 5.95 -1.96
C PRO A 26 4.16 6.99 -2.72
N CYS A 27 4.01 8.26 -2.35
CA CYS A 27 4.65 9.38 -3.01
C CYS A 27 5.94 9.84 -2.32
N GLY A 28 6.40 9.20 -1.25
CA GLY A 28 7.63 9.62 -0.56
C GLY A 28 7.44 9.88 0.93
N LYS A 29 8.53 10.29 1.60
CA LYS A 29 8.52 10.66 3.02
C LYS A 29 7.71 11.94 3.25
N PRO A 30 7.07 12.09 4.42
CA PRO A 30 6.48 13.37 4.81
C PRO A 30 7.49 14.51 4.70
N TRP A 31 7.05 15.65 4.15
CA TRP A 31 7.82 16.89 4.04
C TRP A 31 9.06 16.86 3.13
N ASP A 32 9.40 15.72 2.53
CA ASP A 32 10.47 15.62 1.53
C ASP A 32 9.92 15.91 0.13
N ALA A 33 9.81 17.20 -0.20
CA ALA A 33 9.25 17.65 -1.47
C ALA A 33 10.08 17.21 -2.70
N GLU A 34 11.39 17.03 -2.54
CA GLU A 34 12.28 16.61 -3.63
C GLU A 34 12.05 15.13 -3.96
N MET A 35 12.05 14.27 -2.94
CA MET A 35 11.70 12.86 -3.08
C MET A 35 10.30 12.72 -3.69
N GLN A 36 9.33 13.48 -3.20
CA GLN A 36 7.97 13.44 -3.70
C GLN A 36 7.88 13.81 -5.18
N ARG A 37 8.58 14.85 -5.59
CA ARG A 37 8.64 15.25 -7.00
C ARG A 37 9.29 14.18 -7.86
N SER A 38 10.35 13.53 -7.37
CA SER A 38 11.06 12.47 -8.11
C SER A 38 10.19 11.22 -8.29
N ILE A 39 9.47 10.79 -7.27
CA ILE A 39 8.57 9.63 -7.35
C ILE A 39 7.41 9.90 -8.32
N VAL A 40 6.78 11.07 -8.22
CA VAL A 40 5.72 11.47 -9.15
C VAL A 40 6.25 11.58 -10.58
N GLY A 41 7.44 12.15 -10.77
CA GLY A 41 8.12 12.22 -12.06
C GLY A 41 8.39 10.83 -12.65
N SER A 42 8.75 9.85 -11.82
CA SER A 42 8.95 8.46 -12.24
C SER A 42 7.66 7.82 -12.74
N ALA A 43 6.52 8.14 -12.12
CA ALA A 43 5.21 7.66 -12.56
C ALA A 43 4.74 8.31 -13.86
N LEU A 44 5.00 9.60 -14.05
CA LEU A 44 4.75 10.27 -15.34
C LEU A 44 5.64 9.70 -16.44
N THR A 45 6.90 9.41 -16.13
CA THR A 45 7.83 8.75 -17.07
C THR A 45 7.33 7.35 -17.44
N LEU A 46 6.87 6.56 -16.47
CA LEU A 46 6.30 5.24 -16.75
C LEU A 46 4.98 5.35 -17.55
N LEU A 47 4.16 6.36 -17.26
CA LEU A 47 2.95 6.63 -18.02
C LEU A 47 3.26 6.87 -19.50
N ASP A 48 4.25 7.71 -19.78
CA ASP A 48 4.68 8.10 -21.13
C ASP A 48 5.40 6.97 -21.88
N ARG A 49 6.26 6.21 -21.20
CA ARG A 49 7.21 5.29 -21.86
C ARG A 49 6.87 3.81 -21.80
N ALA A 50 5.90 3.38 -20.98
CA ALA A 50 5.59 1.95 -20.88
C ALA A 50 5.07 1.39 -22.21
N TRP A 51 5.79 0.41 -22.74
CA TRP A 51 5.40 -0.30 -23.96
C TRP A 51 4.37 -1.42 -23.71
N MET A 52 4.39 -2.04 -22.52
CA MET A 52 3.53 -3.18 -22.18
C MET A 52 2.67 -2.89 -20.94
N PRO A 53 1.46 -3.48 -20.85
CA PRO A 53 0.70 -3.50 -19.60
C PRO A 53 1.45 -4.32 -18.54
N ARG A 54 1.02 -4.19 -17.28
CA ARG A 54 1.65 -4.86 -16.11
C ARG A 54 3.12 -4.53 -15.92
N THR A 55 3.53 -3.34 -16.36
CA THR A 55 4.91 -2.86 -16.12
C THR A 55 5.01 -2.26 -14.73
N THR A 56 5.90 -2.83 -13.89
CA THR A 56 6.28 -2.30 -12.58
C THR A 56 7.67 -1.66 -12.62
N VAL A 57 7.80 -0.44 -12.09
CA VAL A 57 9.09 0.22 -11.82
C VAL A 57 9.22 0.45 -10.33
N GLN A 58 10.36 0.09 -9.75
CA GLN A 58 10.66 0.38 -8.34
C GLN A 58 11.47 1.66 -8.22
N THR A 59 11.09 2.55 -7.31
CA THR A 59 11.84 3.77 -7.00
C THR A 59 13.12 3.43 -6.23
N PRO A 60 14.19 4.25 -6.32
CA PRO A 60 15.45 3.99 -5.62
C PRO A 60 15.47 4.41 -4.14
N PHE A 61 14.38 5.00 -3.63
CA PHE A 61 14.34 5.57 -2.29
C PHE A 61 14.15 4.50 -1.20
N ARG A 62 14.64 4.81 0.00
CA ARG A 62 14.50 3.98 1.20
C ARG A 62 13.84 4.74 2.34
N TRP A 63 13.04 4.02 3.13
CA TRP A 63 12.60 4.51 4.43
C TRP A 63 13.80 4.60 5.40
N ASP A 64 13.65 5.31 6.52
CA ASP A 64 14.77 5.51 7.46
C ASP A 64 15.26 4.18 8.07
N ASP A 65 14.33 3.27 8.35
CA ASP A 65 14.58 1.92 8.84
C ASP A 65 13.47 0.95 8.38
N ASP A 66 13.63 -0.34 8.65
CA ASP A 66 12.67 -1.39 8.33
C ASP A 66 11.80 -1.81 9.53
N THR A 67 11.90 -1.15 10.70
CA THR A 67 11.18 -1.55 11.92
C THR A 67 9.67 -1.44 11.78
N TRP A 68 9.19 -0.61 10.85
CA TRP A 68 7.78 -0.48 10.51
C TRP A 68 7.18 -1.78 9.97
N ARG A 69 7.99 -2.66 9.35
CA ARG A 69 7.50 -3.93 8.78
C ARG A 69 7.01 -4.88 9.87
N ASP A 70 7.72 -4.94 10.98
CA ASP A 70 7.36 -5.75 12.15
C ASP A 70 6.16 -5.17 12.92
N ALA A 71 5.91 -3.87 12.79
CA ALA A 71 4.76 -3.21 13.39
C ALA A 71 3.51 -3.29 12.50
N PHE A 72 3.69 -3.39 11.19
CA PHE A 72 2.60 -3.31 10.23
C PHE A 72 1.67 -4.52 10.33
N MET A 73 0.40 -4.28 10.66
CA MET A 73 -0.64 -5.31 10.81
C MET A 73 -0.23 -6.48 11.74
N ARG A 74 0.64 -6.21 12.73
CA ARG A 74 1.12 -7.25 13.65
C ARG A 74 -0.04 -7.86 14.43
N VAL A 75 -0.14 -9.18 14.37
CA VAL A 75 -1.02 -9.98 15.20
C VAL A 75 -0.16 -10.84 16.11
N ASP A 76 -0.29 -10.61 17.41
CA ASP A 76 0.45 -11.32 18.46
C ASP A 76 -0.52 -11.74 19.57
N GLU A 77 0.01 -12.45 20.57
CA GLU A 77 -0.83 -12.97 21.66
C GLU A 77 -1.51 -11.87 22.47
N GLY A 78 -0.91 -10.67 22.53
CA GLY A 78 -1.46 -9.53 23.27
C GLY A 78 -2.66 -8.87 22.59
N ASN A 79 -2.89 -9.09 21.29
CA ASN A 79 -3.97 -8.44 20.56
C ASN A 79 -4.94 -9.40 19.82
N ARG A 80 -4.61 -10.69 19.73
CA ARG A 80 -5.37 -11.68 18.95
C ARG A 80 -6.85 -11.72 19.32
N GLU A 81 -7.19 -11.85 20.60
CA GLU A 81 -8.59 -11.94 21.06
C GLU A 81 -9.38 -10.66 20.77
N ALA A 82 -8.77 -9.50 21.02
CA ALA A 82 -9.40 -8.20 20.77
C ALA A 82 -9.68 -8.00 19.27
N LEU A 83 -8.74 -8.35 18.40
CA LEU A 83 -8.90 -8.27 16.95
C LEU A 83 -9.96 -9.25 16.44
N ALA A 84 -10.03 -10.46 17.00
CA ALA A 84 -11.07 -11.44 16.65
C ALA A 84 -12.48 -10.90 16.97
N ARG A 85 -12.67 -10.36 18.18
CA ARG A 85 -13.93 -9.73 18.62
C ARG A 85 -14.32 -8.55 17.72
N ALA A 86 -13.40 -7.64 17.44
CA ALA A 86 -13.63 -6.53 16.52
C ALA A 86 -14.03 -7.00 15.11
N GLY A 87 -13.44 -8.12 14.66
CA GLY A 87 -13.79 -8.78 13.40
C GLY A 87 -15.21 -9.33 13.39
N GLU A 88 -15.67 -9.95 14.48
CA GLU A 88 -17.05 -10.44 14.65
C GLU A 88 -18.06 -9.30 14.64
N GLU A 89 -17.82 -8.25 15.42
CA GLU A 89 -18.69 -7.06 15.47
C GLU A 89 -18.80 -6.37 14.11
N ARG A 90 -17.70 -6.31 13.35
CA ARG A 90 -17.73 -5.78 11.98
C ARG A 90 -18.61 -6.63 11.06
N ARG A 91 -18.49 -7.96 11.12
CA ARG A 91 -19.31 -8.88 10.29
C ARG A 91 -20.79 -8.78 10.64
N PHE A 92 -21.12 -8.67 11.93
CA PHE A 92 -22.50 -8.47 12.38
C PHE A 92 -23.10 -7.18 11.76
N ARG A 93 -22.41 -6.04 11.92
CA ARG A 93 -22.83 -4.76 11.33
C ARG A 93 -23.00 -4.82 9.81
N GLN A 94 -22.08 -5.49 9.12
CA GLN A 94 -22.16 -5.67 7.66
C GLN A 94 -23.40 -6.48 7.24
N ALA A 95 -23.78 -7.49 8.02
CA ALA A 95 -24.98 -8.30 7.75
C ALA A 95 -26.28 -7.50 7.95
N GLU A 96 -26.36 -6.67 8.99
CA GLU A 96 -27.50 -5.78 9.22
C GLU A 96 -27.67 -4.79 8.05
N ILE A 97 -26.58 -4.14 7.63
CA ILE A 97 -26.59 -3.20 6.49
C ILE A 97 -27.05 -3.90 5.20
N LYS A 98 -26.59 -5.13 4.96
CA LYS A 98 -26.95 -5.89 3.74
C LYS A 98 -28.44 -6.26 3.72
N THR A 99 -29.02 -6.57 4.88
CA THR A 99 -30.43 -6.97 5.00
C THR A 99 -31.39 -5.77 4.96
N SER A 100 -30.91 -4.58 5.30
CA SER A 100 -31.67 -3.31 5.28
C SER A 100 -31.75 -2.66 3.87
N ARG A 101 -31.23 -3.33 2.83
CA ARG A 101 -31.16 -2.84 1.45
C ARG A 101 -32.02 -3.69 0.52
#